data_AF-A0A373D7V5-F1
#
_entry.id   AF-A0A373D7V5-F1
#
_cell.length_a   1.000
_cell.length_b   1.000
_cell.length_c   1.000
_cell.angle_alpha   90.00
_cell.angle_beta   90.00
_cell.angle_gamma   90.00
#
_symmetry.space_group_name_H-M   'P 1'
#
loop_
_entity.id
_entity.type
_entity.pdbx_description
1 polymer ?
#
loop_
_entity_poly.entity_id
_entity_poly.type
_entity_poly.pdbx_seq_one_letter_code
_entity_poly.pdbx_strand_id
1 'polypeptide(L)'
;MRKRKRRLWHKTPYDGVPGFYAAVQRFFYQFEGTAQLGDPNEPPYAPPADPRCPVCDAPMKEHRIDRGGPGKPTHLKCPPRGLPDQAA
;
A
#
# COMPACT_ATOMS: atom_id res chain seq x y z
N MET A 1 -39.95 -26.46 -3.27
CA MET A 1 -39.28 -25.15 -3.47
C MET A 1 -37.77 -25.35 -3.62
N ARG A 2 -37.21 -25.26 -4.84
CA ARG A 2 -35.75 -25.26 -5.01
C ARG A 2 -35.23 -23.93 -4.44
N LYS A 3 -34.59 -23.95 -3.26
CA LYS A 3 -33.71 -22.86 -2.83
C LYS A 3 -32.57 -22.77 -3.86
N ARG A 4 -32.81 -22.10 -4.99
CA ARG A 4 -31.77 -21.81 -5.98
C ARG A 4 -30.76 -20.94 -5.26
N LYS A 5 -29.63 -21.56 -4.94
CA LYS A 5 -28.45 -20.97 -4.34
C LYS A 5 -28.03 -19.78 -5.21
N ARG A 6 -28.54 -18.58 -4.92
CA ARG A 6 -27.90 -17.31 -5.32
C ARG A 6 -26.70 -17.05 -4.41
N ARG A 7 -25.92 -18.09 -4.16
CA ARG A 7 -24.70 -18.01 -3.38
C ARG A 7 -23.59 -17.91 -4.41
N LEU A 8 -22.95 -16.75 -4.45
CA LEU A 8 -21.76 -16.58 -5.26
C LEU A 8 -20.71 -17.60 -4.81
N TRP A 9 -19.80 -17.97 -5.72
CA TRP A 9 -18.75 -18.94 -5.43
C TRP A 9 -17.72 -18.42 -4.41
N HIS A 10 -17.67 -17.11 -4.19
CA HIS A 10 -16.84 -16.43 -3.19
C HIS A 10 -17.71 -15.74 -2.13
N LYS A 11 -17.14 -15.54 -0.93
CA LYS A 11 -17.77 -14.74 0.12
C LYS A 11 -17.73 -13.27 -0.25
N THR A 12 -18.82 -12.55 0.00
CA THR A 12 -18.90 -11.11 -0.20
C THR A 12 -19.08 -10.38 1.13
N PRO A 13 -18.60 -9.13 1.30
CA PRO A 13 -18.87 -8.31 2.48
C PRO A 13 -20.37 -8.07 2.73
N TYR A 14 -21.19 -8.24 1.69
CA TYR A 14 -22.63 -8.02 1.73
C TYR A 14 -23.41 -9.29 2.09
N ASP A 15 -22.77 -10.44 2.30
CA ASP A 15 -23.45 -11.69 2.67
C ASP A 15 -24.19 -11.53 4.02
N GLY A 16 -25.49 -11.82 4.04
CA GLY A 16 -26.33 -11.70 5.26
C GLY A 16 -26.87 -10.30 5.56
N VAL A 17 -26.44 -9.25 4.85
CA VAL A 17 -26.94 -7.89 5.03
C VAL A 17 -28.31 -7.69 4.35
N PRO A 18 -29.41 -7.40 5.06
CA PRO A 18 -30.71 -7.18 4.43
C PRO A 18 -30.76 -5.86 3.64
N GLY A 19 -31.61 -5.78 2.61
CA GLY A 19 -31.91 -4.53 1.89
C GLY A 19 -31.61 -4.54 0.38
N PHE A 20 -32.21 -3.59 -0.33
CA PHE A 20 -32.08 -3.45 -1.79
C PHE A 20 -30.65 -3.11 -2.21
N TYR A 21 -30.02 -2.14 -1.53
CA TYR A 21 -28.63 -1.75 -1.82
C TYR A 21 -27.67 -2.93 -1.70
N ALA A 22 -27.76 -3.73 -0.64
CA ALA A 22 -26.92 -4.91 -0.44
C ALA A 22 -27.16 -5.99 -1.50
N ALA A 23 -28.40 -6.13 -2.01
CA ALA A 23 -28.69 -7.05 -3.10
C ALA A 23 -28.08 -6.60 -4.43
N VAL A 24 -28.13 -5.31 -4.74
CA VAL A 24 -27.49 -4.71 -5.92
C VAL A 24 -25.98 -4.88 -5.84
N GLN A 25 -25.37 -4.55 -4.69
CA GLN A 25 -23.94 -4.68 -4.49
C GLN A 25 -23.44 -6.13 -4.66
N ARG A 26 -24.15 -7.13 -4.09
CA ARG A 26 -23.80 -8.54 -4.33
C ARG A 26 -23.82 -8.92 -5.81
N PHE A 27 -24.76 -8.39 -6.57
CA PHE A 27 -24.84 -8.68 -8.00
C PHE A 27 -23.63 -8.12 -8.77
N PHE A 28 -23.17 -6.92 -8.45
CA PHE A 28 -22.01 -6.31 -9.10
C PHE A 28 -20.67 -6.88 -8.60
N TYR A 29 -20.61 -7.32 -7.35
CA TYR A 29 -19.41 -7.89 -6.74
C TYR A 29 -18.83 -9.09 -7.51
N GLN A 30 -19.66 -9.83 -8.25
CA GLN A 30 -19.21 -10.94 -9.10
C GLN A 30 -18.35 -10.49 -10.29
N PHE A 31 -18.49 -9.23 -10.73
CA PHE A 31 -17.78 -8.65 -11.87
C PHE A 31 -16.63 -7.76 -11.42
N GLU A 32 -16.84 -6.96 -10.37
CA GLU A 32 -15.82 -6.04 -9.83
C GLU A 32 -14.74 -6.78 -9.03
N GLY A 33 -15.10 -7.90 -8.40
CA GLY A 33 -14.20 -8.65 -7.52
C GLY A 33 -13.90 -7.91 -6.22
N THR A 34 -12.81 -8.32 -5.56
CA THR A 34 -12.30 -7.61 -4.37
C THR A 34 -11.71 -6.26 -4.80
N ALA A 35 -11.78 -5.25 -3.92
CA ALA A 35 -11.13 -3.97 -4.17
C ALA A 35 -9.65 -4.18 -4.53
N GLN A 36 -9.15 -3.42 -5.51
CA GLN A 36 -7.73 -3.46 -5.90
C GLN A 36 -6.79 -2.88 -4.83
N LEU A 37 -7.33 -2.43 -3.70
CA LEU A 37 -6.64 -1.74 -2.62
C LEU A 37 -5.91 -2.67 -1.64
N GLY A 38 -5.73 -3.96 -1.97
CA GLY A 38 -5.09 -4.95 -1.11
C GLY A 38 -6.05 -5.64 -0.13
N ASP A 39 -5.50 -6.42 0.81
CA ASP A 39 -6.30 -7.08 1.86
C ASP A 39 -6.83 -6.01 2.84
N PRO A 40 -8.15 -5.93 3.09
CA PRO A 40 -8.71 -5.01 4.09
C PRO A 40 -8.15 -5.20 5.51
N ASN A 41 -7.55 -6.35 5.80
CA ASN A 41 -6.95 -6.69 7.09
C ASN A 41 -5.42 -6.59 7.08
N GLU A 42 -4.82 -5.99 6.05
CA GLU A 42 -3.38 -5.76 6.02
C GLU A 42 -2.99 -4.84 7.20
N PRO A 43 -1.95 -5.19 7.99
CA PRO A 43 -1.47 -4.31 9.04
C PRO A 43 -1.04 -2.97 8.44
N PRO A 44 -1.18 -1.86 9.17
CA PRO A 44 -0.69 -0.56 8.70
C PRO A 44 0.77 -0.64 8.29
N TYR A 45 1.13 0.02 7.19
CA TYR A 45 2.51 0.09 6.73
C TYR A 45 3.43 0.56 7.87
N ALA A 46 4.40 -0.29 8.23
CA ALA A 46 5.46 0.05 9.17
C ALA A 46 6.73 0.39 8.37
N PRO A 47 7.26 1.62 8.47
CA PRO A 47 8.50 1.97 7.80
C PRO A 47 9.67 1.14 8.36
N PRO A 48 10.59 0.66 7.51
CA PRO A 48 11.82 0.03 7.97
C PRO A 48 12.60 0.97 8.90
N ALA A 49 13.15 0.44 9.98
CA ALA A 49 14.01 1.19 10.89
C ALA A 49 15.28 1.63 10.14
N ASP A 50 15.45 2.95 10.00
CA ASP A 50 16.65 3.65 9.53
C ASP A 50 17.47 2.93 8.43
N PRO A 51 16.98 2.91 7.18
CA PRO A 51 17.72 2.29 6.08
C PRO A 51 19.07 2.99 5.84
N ARG A 52 20.10 2.20 5.50
CA ARG A 52 21.42 2.70 5.07
C ARG A 52 21.46 2.89 3.55
N CYS A 53 22.20 3.89 3.10
CA CYS A 53 22.37 4.13 1.67
C CYS A 53 23.27 3.06 1.02
N PRO A 54 22.84 2.39 -0.07
CA PRO A 54 23.64 1.33 -0.70
C PRO A 54 24.90 1.85 -1.42
N VAL A 55 25.06 3.17 -1.55
CA VAL A 55 26.20 3.80 -2.24
C VAL A 55 27.27 4.30 -1.25
N CYS A 56 26.85 4.90 -0.13
CA CYS A 56 27.77 5.52 0.84
C CYS A 56 27.66 4.98 2.27
N ASP A 57 26.71 4.08 2.54
CA ASP A 57 26.43 3.43 3.82
C ASP A 57 26.00 4.34 5.00
N ALA A 58 25.90 5.66 4.74
CA ALA A 58 25.38 6.61 5.71
C ALA A 58 23.85 6.46 5.90
N PRO A 59 23.29 6.86 7.07
CA PRO A 59 21.86 6.88 7.31
C PRO A 59 21.09 7.63 6.22
N MET A 60 19.98 7.06 5.72
CA MET A 60 19.20 7.69 4.65
C MET A 60 18.63 9.06 5.07
N LYS A 61 18.44 9.30 6.39
CA LYS A 61 18.01 10.59 6.96
C LYS A 61 18.97 11.75 6.67
N GLU A 62 20.24 11.48 6.41
CA GLU A 62 21.26 12.49 6.12
C GLU A 62 21.30 12.87 4.64
N HIS A 63 20.56 12.17 3.80
CA HIS A 63 20.56 12.38 2.36
C HIS A 63 19.60 13.49 1.98
N ARG A 64 20.02 14.31 1.00
CA ARG A 64 19.17 15.35 0.42
C ARG A 64 18.54 14.83 -0.87
N ILE A 65 17.21 14.88 -0.96
CA ILE A 65 16.47 14.60 -2.18
C ILE A 65 16.26 15.90 -2.94
N ASP A 66 16.96 16.06 -4.06
CA ASP A 66 16.73 17.17 -4.99
C ASP A 66 15.68 16.74 -6.01
N ARG A 67 14.43 17.16 -5.75
CA ARG A 67 13.29 16.87 -6.63
C ARG A 67 13.36 17.71 -7.90
N GLY A 68 13.49 17.04 -9.04
CA GLY A 68 13.45 17.68 -10.35
C GLY A 68 12.03 18.19 -10.66
N GLY A 69 11.95 19.33 -11.36
CA GLY A 69 10.70 19.79 -11.97
C GLY A 69 10.36 19.02 -13.26
N PRO A 70 9.36 19.47 -14.04
CA PRO A 70 8.97 18.83 -15.29
C PRO A 70 10.17 18.63 -16.23
N GLY A 71 10.38 17.39 -16.67
CA GLY A 71 11.48 17.01 -17.56
C GLY A 71 12.87 16.89 -16.89
N LYS A 72 12.99 17.04 -15.57
CA LYS A 72 14.26 16.86 -14.84
C LYS A 72 14.20 15.63 -13.93
N PRO A 73 15.24 14.78 -13.92
CA PRO A 73 15.31 13.68 -12.98
C PRO A 73 15.39 14.17 -11.53
N THR A 74 14.83 13.38 -10.62
CA THR A 74 15.04 13.55 -9.18
C THR A 74 16.33 12.86 -8.80
N HIS A 75 17.18 13.54 -8.03
CA HIS A 75 18.47 13.02 -7.59
C HIS A 75 18.53 12.90 -6.07
N LEU A 76 19.18 11.83 -5.60
CA LEU A 76 19.57 11.68 -4.21
C LEU A 76 21.04 12.11 -4.07
N LYS A 77 21.31 13.09 -3.22
CA LYS A 77 22.68 13.52 -2.89
C LYS A 77 23.12 12.87 -1.58
N CYS A 78 24.23 12.14 -1.66
CA CYS A 78 24.92 11.62 -0.48
C CYS A 78 25.46 12.78 0.39
N PRO A 79 25.53 12.59 1.71
CA PRO A 79 26.23 13.52 2.58
C PRO A 79 27.72 13.59 2.20
N PRO A 80 28.42 14.70 2.52
CA PRO A 80 29.85 14.79 2.32
C PRO A 80 30.55 13.64 3.06
N ARG A 81 31.44 12.91 2.37
CA ARG A 81 32.24 11.85 2.99
C ARG A 81 33.21 12.47 3.99
N GLY A 82 32.86 12.43 5.26
CA GLY A 82 33.71 12.93 6.34
C GLY A 82 32.94 13.41 7.57
N LEU A 83 32.27 12.49 8.26
CA LEU A 83 32.50 12.22 9.68
C LEU A 83 31.73 10.93 10.04
N PRO A 84 32.39 9.84 10.45
CA PRO A 84 31.68 8.77 11.16
C PRO A 84 31.06 9.35 12.43
N ASP A 85 29.88 8.83 12.79
CA ASP A 85 29.12 9.15 14.00
C ASP A 85 30.03 9.46 15.21
N GLN A 86 30.15 10.74 15.57
CA GLN A 86 30.56 11.18 16.89
C GLN A 86 29.31 11.64 17.65
N ALA A 87 28.60 10.69 18.27
CA ALA A 87 27.68 10.83 19.42
C ALA A 87 26.89 9.51 19.50
N ALA A 88 27.23 8.60 20.41
CA ALA A 88 26.74 8.54 21.80
C ALA A 88 25.29 8.05 21.87
#